data_AF-V6HA95-F1
#
_entry.id   AF-V6HA95-F1
#
_cell.length_a   1.000
_cell.length_b   1.000
_cell.length_c   1.000
_cell.angle_alpha   90.00
_cell.angle_beta   90.00
_cell.angle_gamma   90.00
#
_symmetry.space_group_name_H-M   'P 1'
#
loop_
_entity.id
_entity.type
_entity.pdbx_description
1 polymer ?
#
loop_
_entity_poly.entity_id
_entity_poly.type
_entity_poly.pdbx_seq_one_letter_code
_entity_poly.pdbx_strand_id
1 'polypeptide(L)'
;MISSRSDKLGLLIVGHGSREPRSNREFERFVEEYSLHRPDLEIRHAYIELAKPEFKTELREFARTNSTILILPLFLFSAGHTKNDIPLILDEVGREFPTVKLIPTNCIGVHPTMLELLHTRASFIINRKEGIPKKRGVIIVSRGSSDADANSEFYKLVRLFEESNEYSFVIPSFVGITKPLLSDSLEVAAKLRPEELLILPYFLFGGRLIGSIEEKLELFTDKFPWIKSTLAPHFGSDPSIFKVLNDRIKEAISGNGVLPCATCEYREQLPGLTSKVGGLKALLWSVRHMETHSQAAPHEFPHRNIQKHILVCDNIDCSTRGSVALIAKLRSEIKKTGKQKDFRVTRASCLGRCGEGPSLVVYPDGIWYQGVGETDAPEIVRDHLLNDRIVSRLVDSIMQ
;
A
#
# COMPACT_ATOMS: atom_id res chain seq x y z
N MET A 1 -15.51 -7.50 40.37
CA MET A 1 -15.62 -6.02 40.33
C MET A 1 -15.62 -5.59 38.87
N ILE A 2 -16.80 -5.38 38.30
CA ILE A 2 -16.96 -4.87 36.93
C ILE A 2 -16.72 -3.37 37.03
N SER A 3 -15.49 -2.94 36.77
CA SER A 3 -15.16 -1.52 36.65
C SER A 3 -15.98 -0.97 35.48
N SER A 4 -16.86 -0.02 35.75
CA SER A 4 -17.65 0.70 34.76
C SER A 4 -16.71 1.24 33.67
N ARG A 5 -16.86 0.77 32.43
CA ARG A 5 -16.25 1.40 31.25
C ARG A 5 -16.82 2.83 31.16
N SER A 6 -16.17 3.79 31.81
CA SER A 6 -16.41 5.20 31.55
C SER A 6 -16.13 5.47 30.08
N ASP A 7 -16.77 6.50 29.51
CA ASP A 7 -16.63 6.95 28.11
C ASP A 7 -15.20 7.39 27.77
N LYS A 8 -14.25 6.45 27.82
CA LYS A 8 -12.85 6.68 27.50
C LYS A 8 -12.67 6.59 26.00
N LEU A 9 -12.26 7.73 25.45
CA LEU A 9 -11.87 7.90 24.06
C LEU A 9 -10.36 7.67 23.93
N GLY A 10 -9.99 6.61 23.22
CA GLY A 10 -8.62 6.30 22.86
C GLY A 10 -8.32 6.71 21.41
N LEU A 11 -7.05 7.01 21.12
CA LEU A 11 -6.53 7.23 19.78
C LEU A 11 -5.40 6.24 19.49
N LEU A 12 -5.58 5.41 18.46
CA LEU A 12 -4.57 4.48 17.98
C LEU A 12 -3.99 5.01 16.66
N ILE A 13 -2.74 5.48 16.70
CA ILE A 13 -2.02 5.97 15.53
C ILE A 13 -1.34 4.78 14.84
N VAL A 14 -1.68 4.57 13.58
CA VAL A 14 -1.26 3.41 12.82
C VAL A 14 -0.19 3.81 11.81
N GLY A 15 1.03 3.36 12.06
CA GLY A 15 2.17 3.47 11.13
C GLY A 15 2.23 2.27 10.19
N HIS A 16 3.01 2.41 9.11
CA HIS A 16 3.20 1.32 8.16
C HIS A 16 4.23 0.33 8.72
N GLY A 17 5.26 0.86 9.37
CA GLY A 17 6.41 0.15 9.92
C GLY A 17 7.55 0.09 8.92
N SER A 18 8.77 -0.01 9.44
CA SER A 18 9.99 -0.07 8.66
C SER A 18 10.92 -1.15 9.20
N ARG A 19 11.65 -1.80 8.29
CA ARG A 19 12.79 -2.67 8.66
C ARG A 19 13.98 -1.86 9.19
N GLU A 20 13.96 -0.54 9.03
CA GLU A 20 15.01 0.35 9.50
C GLU A 20 14.66 0.94 10.87
N PRO A 21 15.39 0.60 11.95
CA PRO A 21 15.03 1.02 13.31
C PRO A 21 14.99 2.53 13.50
N ARG A 22 15.79 3.29 12.76
CA ARG A 22 15.81 4.75 12.83
C ARG A 22 14.47 5.37 12.41
N SER A 23 13.88 4.84 11.34
CA SER A 23 12.59 5.30 10.81
C SER A 23 11.45 5.06 11.81
N ASN A 24 11.43 3.89 12.46
CA ASN A 24 10.46 3.56 13.52
C ASN A 24 10.61 4.49 14.74
N ARG A 25 11.85 4.80 15.15
CA ARG A 25 12.10 5.74 16.26
C ARG A 25 11.63 7.16 15.96
N GLU A 26 11.75 7.64 14.72
CA GLU A 26 11.21 8.94 14.32
C GLU A 26 9.67 8.96 14.40
N PHE A 27 9.01 7.87 14.01
CA PHE A 27 7.57 7.70 14.16
C PHE A 27 7.13 7.66 15.64
N GLU A 28 7.80 6.84 16.46
CA GLU A 28 7.51 6.72 17.90
C GLU A 28 7.66 8.07 18.60
N ARG A 29 8.77 8.77 18.34
CA ARG A 29 9.01 10.12 18.87
C ARG A 29 7.93 11.11 18.43
N PHE A 30 7.51 11.06 17.18
CA PHE A 30 6.42 11.92 16.69
C PHE A 30 5.11 11.66 17.45
N VAL A 31 4.78 10.39 17.73
CA VAL A 31 3.59 10.03 18.51
C VAL A 31 3.72 10.47 19.97
N GLU A 32 4.89 10.30 20.58
CA GLU A 32 5.17 10.77 21.94
C GLU A 32 5.00 12.30 22.04
N GLU A 33 5.60 13.05 21.11
CA GLU A 33 5.47 14.51 21.06
C GLU A 33 4.01 14.94 20.85
N TYR A 34 3.26 14.24 19.99
CA TYR A 34 1.83 14.52 19.80
C TYR A 34 0.99 14.23 21.06
N SER A 35 1.31 13.15 21.77
CA SER A 35 0.64 12.75 23.02
C SER A 35 0.75 13.83 24.10
N LEU A 36 1.92 14.47 24.21
CA LEU A 36 2.12 15.62 25.11
C LEU A 36 1.21 16.82 24.78
N HIS A 37 0.81 16.99 23.52
CA HIS A 37 -0.09 18.06 23.08
C HIS A 37 -1.59 17.70 23.22
N ARG A 38 -1.91 16.44 23.51
CA ARG A 38 -3.28 15.93 23.64
C ARG A 38 -3.44 15.07 24.91
N PRO A 39 -3.23 15.65 26.12
CA PRO A 39 -3.40 14.94 27.37
C PRO A 39 -4.86 14.51 27.65
N ASP A 40 -5.81 15.01 26.85
CA ASP A 40 -7.22 14.62 26.86
C ASP A 40 -7.49 13.23 26.28
N LEU A 41 -6.53 12.64 25.53
CA LEU A 41 -6.67 11.35 24.87
C LEU A 41 -5.66 10.34 25.41
N GLU A 42 -6.07 9.08 25.56
CA GLU A 42 -5.11 7.97 25.66
C GLU A 42 -4.58 7.71 24.25
N ILE A 43 -3.31 8.02 23.96
CA ILE A 43 -2.72 7.83 22.64
C ILE A 43 -1.76 6.64 22.66
N ARG A 44 -1.95 5.71 21.74
CA ARG A 44 -1.03 4.60 21.47
C ARG A 44 -0.65 4.55 20.00
N HIS A 45 0.40 3.83 19.69
CA HIS A 45 0.80 3.58 18.31
C HIS A 45 0.83 2.08 18.02
N ALA A 46 0.69 1.73 16.75
CA ALA A 46 0.94 0.38 16.27
C ALA A 46 1.34 0.41 14.79
N TYR A 47 1.81 -0.73 14.30
CA TYR A 47 2.27 -0.88 12.92
C TYR A 47 1.43 -1.91 12.18
N ILE A 48 1.08 -1.61 10.93
CA ILE A 48 0.42 -2.57 10.04
C ILE A 48 1.36 -3.71 9.67
N GLU A 49 2.65 -3.43 9.48
CA GLU A 49 3.64 -4.43 9.12
C GLU A 49 5.04 -4.08 9.64
N LEU A 50 6.00 -4.99 9.49
CA LEU A 50 7.46 -4.78 9.65
C LEU A 50 7.99 -4.39 11.04
N ALA A 51 7.14 -3.94 11.96
CA ALA A 51 7.52 -3.46 13.29
C ALA A 51 6.47 -3.86 14.34
N LYS A 52 6.82 -3.68 15.62
CA LYS A 52 5.95 -3.96 16.77
C LYS A 52 5.74 -2.66 17.57
N PRO A 53 4.57 -2.48 18.22
CA PRO A 53 3.48 -3.44 18.35
C PRO A 53 2.64 -3.58 17.07
N GLU A 54 2.12 -4.79 16.81
CA GLU A 54 1.28 -5.08 15.64
C GLU A 54 -0.11 -4.47 15.83
N PHE A 55 -0.65 -3.83 14.78
CA PHE A 55 -1.93 -3.12 14.82
C PHE A 55 -3.08 -3.98 15.34
N LYS A 56 -3.25 -5.20 14.83
CA LYS A 56 -4.32 -6.10 15.26
C LYS A 56 -4.23 -6.46 16.74
N THR A 57 -3.01 -6.75 17.22
CA THR A 57 -2.76 -7.11 18.61
C THR A 57 -2.98 -5.91 19.53
N GLU A 58 -2.44 -4.74 19.19
CA GLU A 58 -2.61 -3.53 20.00
C GLU A 58 -4.07 -3.07 20.03
N LEU A 59 -4.79 -3.15 18.91
CA LEU A 59 -6.20 -2.78 18.86
C LEU A 59 -7.05 -3.65 19.81
N ARG A 60 -6.77 -4.96 19.90
CA ARG A 60 -7.45 -5.85 20.86
C ARG A 60 -7.16 -5.47 22.31
N GLU A 61 -5.90 -5.19 22.64
CA GLU A 61 -5.54 -4.73 23.99
C GLU A 61 -6.23 -3.41 24.32
N PHE A 62 -6.29 -2.51 23.36
CA PHE A 62 -6.88 -1.19 23.56
C PHE A 62 -8.41 -1.25 23.69
N ALA A 63 -9.07 -2.17 22.97
CA ALA A 63 -10.50 -2.46 23.08
C ALA A 63 -10.92 -3.06 24.43
N ARG A 64 -9.97 -3.58 25.23
CA ARG A 64 -10.27 -4.03 26.59
C ARG A 64 -10.50 -2.87 27.55
N THR A 65 -9.79 -1.75 27.36
CA THR A 65 -9.76 -0.63 28.31
C THR A 65 -10.55 0.60 27.85
N ASN A 66 -10.86 0.73 26.57
CA ASN A 66 -11.54 1.89 25.98
C ASN A 66 -12.91 1.52 25.39
N SER A 67 -13.89 2.42 25.50
CA SER A 67 -15.23 2.23 24.93
C SER A 67 -15.36 2.79 23.51
N THR A 68 -14.56 3.81 23.17
CA THR A 68 -14.46 4.35 21.81
C THR A 68 -12.99 4.48 21.42
N ILE A 69 -12.63 4.01 20.23
CA ILE A 69 -11.27 4.07 19.71
C ILE A 69 -11.29 4.73 18.35
N LEU A 70 -10.53 5.81 18.21
CA LEU A 70 -10.21 6.43 16.93
C LEU A 70 -9.00 5.72 16.32
N ILE A 71 -9.09 5.33 15.06
CA ILE A 71 -8.00 4.69 14.33
C ILE A 71 -7.49 5.67 13.29
N LEU A 72 -6.29 6.21 13.53
CA LEU A 72 -5.67 7.22 12.65
C LEU A 72 -4.53 6.60 11.86
N PRO A 73 -4.71 6.33 10.55
CA PRO A 73 -3.62 5.86 9.71
C PRO A 73 -2.71 7.03 9.35
N LEU A 74 -1.48 7.03 9.89
CA LEU A 74 -0.47 8.06 9.62
C LEU A 74 0.23 7.78 8.28
N PHE A 75 -0.55 7.83 7.20
CA PHE A 75 -0.10 7.68 5.83
C PHE A 75 -0.33 8.98 5.06
N LEU A 76 0.56 9.27 4.11
CA LEU A 76 0.44 10.45 3.26
C LEU A 76 -0.78 10.37 2.33
N PHE A 77 -1.07 9.19 1.79
CA PHE A 77 -2.20 8.96 0.87
C PHE A 77 -2.88 7.63 1.18
N SER A 78 -4.15 7.50 0.78
CA SER A 78 -4.94 6.29 1.02
C SER A 78 -4.66 5.23 -0.06
N ALA A 79 -4.14 4.07 0.36
CA ALA A 79 -3.85 2.93 -0.51
C ALA A 79 -4.39 1.63 0.10
N GLY A 80 -3.90 0.47 -0.36
CA GLY A 80 -4.37 -0.87 0.06
C GLY A 80 -4.53 -1.05 1.57
N HIS A 81 -3.58 -0.57 2.38
CA HIS A 81 -3.68 -0.66 3.84
C HIS A 81 -4.90 0.06 4.42
N THR A 82 -5.17 1.28 3.97
CA THR A 82 -6.32 2.06 4.43
C THR A 82 -7.63 1.54 3.86
N LYS A 83 -7.62 1.09 2.60
CA LYS A 83 -8.82 0.70 1.87
C LYS A 83 -9.29 -0.72 2.16
N ASN A 84 -8.36 -1.61 2.54
CA ASN A 84 -8.62 -3.04 2.69
C ASN A 84 -8.17 -3.57 4.06
N ASP A 85 -6.88 -3.45 4.41
CA ASP A 85 -6.31 -4.15 5.57
C ASP A 85 -6.87 -3.62 6.90
N ILE A 86 -6.88 -2.30 7.09
CA ILE A 86 -7.46 -1.67 8.28
C ILE A 86 -8.94 -2.04 8.41
N PRO A 87 -9.82 -1.80 7.41
CA PRO A 87 -11.23 -2.21 7.48
C PRO A 87 -11.44 -3.68 7.85
N LEU A 88 -10.63 -4.59 7.31
CA LEU A 88 -10.72 -6.02 7.60
C LEU A 88 -10.38 -6.34 9.07
N ILE A 89 -9.32 -5.72 9.60
CA ILE A 89 -8.94 -5.87 11.01
C ILE A 89 -9.99 -5.24 11.93
N LEU A 90 -10.55 -4.08 11.55
CA LEU A 90 -11.62 -3.42 12.33
C LEU A 90 -12.88 -4.27 12.39
N ASP A 91 -13.25 -4.93 11.28
CA ASP A 91 -14.40 -5.82 11.20
C ASP A 91 -14.18 -7.10 12.03
N GLU A 92 -12.98 -7.68 12.01
CA GLU A 92 -12.63 -8.83 12.87
C GLU A 92 -12.69 -8.46 14.37
N VAL A 93 -11.97 -7.41 14.78
CA VAL A 93 -11.94 -6.98 16.19
C VAL A 93 -13.29 -6.43 16.63
N GLY A 94 -14.04 -5.78 15.74
CA GLY A 94 -15.40 -5.31 16.03
C GLY A 94 -16.37 -6.44 16.38
N ARG A 95 -16.22 -7.62 15.76
CA ARG A 95 -17.01 -8.82 16.13
C ARG A 95 -16.61 -9.37 17.50
N GLU A 96 -15.32 -9.32 17.85
CA GLU A 96 -14.82 -9.74 19.16
C GLU A 96 -15.26 -8.79 20.29
N PHE A 97 -15.37 -7.49 20.00
CA PHE A 97 -15.71 -6.44 20.97
C PHE A 97 -16.93 -5.60 20.51
N PRO A 98 -18.15 -6.17 20.47
CA PRO A 98 -19.33 -5.52 19.88
C PRO A 98 -19.80 -4.26 20.61
N THR A 99 -19.34 -4.04 21.84
CA THR A 99 -19.65 -2.86 22.65
C THR A 99 -18.65 -1.71 22.47
N VAL A 100 -17.56 -1.93 21.74
CA VAL A 100 -16.51 -0.93 21.50
C VAL A 100 -16.76 -0.24 20.18
N LYS A 101 -16.82 1.08 20.18
CA LYS A 101 -17.00 1.88 18.96
C LYS A 101 -15.64 2.13 18.29
N LEU A 102 -15.41 1.49 17.15
CA LEU A 102 -14.21 1.67 16.33
C LEU A 102 -14.48 2.69 15.23
N ILE A 103 -13.74 3.81 15.22
CA ILE A 103 -13.96 4.91 14.26
C ILE A 103 -12.67 5.17 13.47
N PRO A 104 -12.58 4.71 12.21
CA PRO A 104 -11.44 5.06 11.36
C PRO A 104 -11.48 6.54 10.96
N THR A 105 -10.33 7.20 10.98
CA THR A 105 -10.14 8.53 10.40
C THR A 105 -9.63 8.42 8.96
N ASN A 106 -9.68 9.54 8.24
CA ASN A 106 -8.91 9.68 7.01
C ASN A 106 -7.41 9.71 7.29
N CYS A 107 -6.63 9.35 6.27
CA CYS A 107 -5.18 9.60 6.22
C CYS A 107 -4.89 11.10 6.14
N ILE A 108 -3.60 11.47 6.10
CA ILE A 108 -3.17 12.86 5.89
C ILE A 108 -3.79 13.41 4.60
N GLY A 109 -3.61 12.71 3.48
CA GLY A 109 -4.18 13.04 2.18
C GLY A 109 -3.71 14.41 1.66
N VAL A 110 -4.51 15.00 0.77
CA VAL A 110 -4.31 16.39 0.32
C VAL A 110 -4.84 17.34 1.39
N HIS A 111 -3.95 18.07 2.05
CA HIS A 111 -4.29 18.99 3.13
C HIS A 111 -3.51 20.31 3.01
N PRO A 112 -4.11 21.49 3.28
CA PRO A 112 -3.43 22.78 3.17
C PRO A 112 -2.10 22.85 3.95
N THR A 113 -2.06 22.31 5.16
CA THR A 113 -0.83 22.27 5.97
C THR A 113 0.30 21.47 5.32
N MET A 114 0.00 20.44 4.52
CA MET A 114 1.04 19.72 3.78
C MET A 114 1.62 20.55 2.63
N LEU A 115 0.78 21.38 1.99
CA LEU A 115 1.25 22.35 0.99
C LEU A 115 2.11 23.42 1.65
N GLU A 116 1.66 24.00 2.78
CA GLU A 116 2.43 24.97 3.58
C GLU A 116 3.79 24.40 3.99
N LEU A 117 3.84 23.13 4.39
CA LEU A 117 5.07 22.46 4.77
C LEU A 117 6.02 22.29 3.57
N LEU A 118 5.51 21.93 2.39
CA LEU A 118 6.31 21.94 1.15
C LEU A 118 6.86 23.34 0.84
N HIS A 119 6.05 24.39 0.95
CA HIS A 119 6.50 25.77 0.75
C HIS A 119 7.61 26.14 1.74
N THR A 120 7.47 25.72 3.00
CA THR A 120 8.46 25.96 4.05
C THR A 120 9.77 25.26 3.74
N ARG A 121 9.72 23.97 3.35
CA ARG A 121 10.91 23.19 2.97
C ARG A 121 11.60 23.75 1.73
N ALA A 122 10.83 24.23 0.75
CA ALA A 122 11.38 24.86 -0.44
C ALA A 122 12.03 26.22 -0.13
N SER A 123 11.35 27.06 0.65
CA SER A 123 11.81 28.41 0.99
C SER A 123 13.05 28.40 1.90
N PHE A 124 13.21 27.37 2.74
CA PHE A 124 14.40 27.23 3.59
C PHE A 124 15.71 27.15 2.78
N ILE A 125 15.63 26.58 1.57
CA ILE A 125 16.79 26.40 0.69
C ILE A 125 16.97 27.61 -0.23
N ILE A 126 15.88 28.25 -0.61
CA ILE A 126 15.90 29.42 -1.48
C ILE A 126 16.24 30.66 -0.63
N ASN A 127 17.51 31.03 -0.60
CA ASN A 127 17.95 32.23 0.10
C ASN A 127 17.40 33.48 -0.64
N ARG A 128 16.37 34.13 -0.07
CA ARG A 128 15.70 35.32 -0.66
C ARG A 128 16.61 36.55 -0.86
N LYS A 129 17.88 36.50 -0.43
CA LYS A 129 18.79 37.65 -0.40
C LYS A 129 19.67 37.80 -1.65
N GLU A 130 19.63 36.91 -2.63
CA GLU A 130 20.51 36.98 -3.80
C GLU A 130 19.76 37.15 -5.12
N GLY A 131 19.74 38.39 -5.62
CA GLY A 131 19.79 38.69 -7.06
C GLY A 131 18.61 38.28 -7.95
N ILE A 132 18.87 38.43 -9.26
CA ILE A 132 17.93 38.29 -10.39
C ILE A 132 17.18 36.94 -10.34
N PRO A 133 15.88 36.88 -10.70
CA PRO A 133 15.12 35.62 -10.75
C PRO A 133 15.80 34.61 -11.67
N LYS A 134 16.32 33.51 -11.10
CA LYS A 134 16.90 32.40 -11.85
C LYS A 134 15.81 31.47 -12.35
N LYS A 135 16.05 30.82 -13.49
CA LYS A 135 15.16 29.77 -13.99
C LYS A 135 15.23 28.53 -13.08
N ARG A 136 14.27 28.42 -12.16
CA ARG A 136 14.25 27.38 -11.11
C ARG A 136 13.20 26.32 -11.39
N GLY A 137 13.64 25.06 -11.42
CA GLY A 137 12.75 23.90 -11.47
C GLY A 137 12.62 23.23 -10.11
N VAL A 138 11.49 22.57 -9.88
CA VAL A 138 11.26 21.73 -8.69
C VAL A 138 10.86 20.32 -9.12
N ILE A 139 11.38 19.31 -8.43
CA ILE A 139 10.88 17.93 -8.52
C ILE A 139 10.39 17.52 -7.14
N ILE A 140 9.12 17.17 -7.03
CA ILE A 140 8.56 16.62 -5.78
C ILE A 140 8.55 15.11 -5.90
N VAL A 141 9.16 14.44 -4.93
CA VAL A 141 9.42 12.99 -5.00
C VAL A 141 8.61 12.27 -3.93
N SER A 142 7.77 11.32 -4.35
CA SER A 142 7.03 10.42 -3.47
C SER A 142 7.49 8.96 -3.65
N ARG A 143 7.12 8.06 -2.74
CA ARG A 143 7.35 6.62 -2.92
C ARG A 143 6.62 6.06 -4.16
N GLY A 144 5.42 6.58 -4.41
CA GLY A 144 4.44 6.04 -5.36
C GLY A 144 3.65 4.87 -4.77
N SER A 145 2.55 4.51 -5.43
CA SER A 145 1.67 3.42 -5.04
C SER A 145 1.23 2.60 -6.26
N SER A 146 0.85 1.34 -6.05
CA SER A 146 0.11 0.54 -7.05
C SER A 146 -1.37 0.94 -7.14
N ASP A 147 -1.83 1.69 -6.13
CA ASP A 147 -3.17 2.28 -6.07
C ASP A 147 -3.21 3.60 -6.85
N ALA A 148 -4.14 3.69 -7.81
CA ALA A 148 -4.23 4.83 -8.69
C ALA A 148 -4.72 6.10 -7.97
N ASP A 149 -5.60 5.95 -6.97
CA ASP A 149 -6.14 7.10 -6.23
C ASP A 149 -5.03 7.77 -5.42
N ALA A 150 -4.18 6.99 -4.74
CA ALA A 150 -3.05 7.51 -3.99
C ALA A 150 -2.08 8.31 -4.89
N ASN A 151 -1.83 7.84 -6.10
CA ASN A 151 -1.02 8.56 -7.07
C ASN A 151 -1.74 9.83 -7.54
N SER A 152 -3.05 9.77 -7.81
CA SER A 152 -3.84 10.92 -8.25
C SER A 152 -3.87 12.04 -7.20
N GLU A 153 -3.97 11.70 -5.91
CA GLU A 153 -3.90 12.65 -4.80
C GLU A 153 -2.54 13.34 -4.74
N PHE A 154 -1.46 12.59 -4.96
CA PHE A 154 -0.12 13.16 -5.07
C PHE A 154 0.00 14.12 -6.24
N TYR A 155 -0.49 13.76 -7.43
CA TYR A 155 -0.51 14.66 -8.59
C TYR A 155 -1.34 15.92 -8.33
N LYS A 156 -2.50 15.79 -7.69
CA LYS A 156 -3.33 16.93 -7.28
C LYS A 156 -2.55 17.86 -6.35
N LEU A 157 -1.87 17.31 -5.35
CA LEU A 157 -1.06 18.08 -4.40
C LEU A 157 0.09 18.80 -5.10
N VAL A 158 0.83 18.11 -5.97
CA VAL A 158 1.93 18.71 -6.75
C VAL A 158 1.40 19.82 -7.65
N ARG A 159 0.23 19.64 -8.27
CA ARG A 159 -0.39 20.68 -9.10
C ARG A 159 -0.81 21.90 -8.28
N LEU A 160 -1.42 21.70 -7.12
CA LEU A 160 -1.78 22.81 -6.22
C LEU A 160 -0.53 23.57 -5.74
N PHE A 161 0.56 22.86 -5.47
CA PHE A 161 1.84 23.48 -5.15
C PHE A 161 2.43 24.25 -6.35
N GLU A 162 2.34 23.71 -7.57
CA GLU A 162 2.81 24.41 -8.77
C GLU A 162 2.07 25.74 -8.97
N GLU A 163 0.74 25.73 -8.89
CA GLU A 163 -0.10 26.92 -9.07
C GLU A 163 0.11 27.98 -8.00
N SER A 164 0.60 27.61 -6.81
CA SER A 164 0.86 28.52 -5.70
C SER A 164 2.29 29.08 -5.66
N ASN A 165 3.13 28.81 -6.66
CA ASN A 165 4.52 29.28 -6.70
C ASN A 165 4.94 29.77 -8.10
N GLU A 166 5.99 30.58 -8.15
CA GLU A 166 6.56 31.13 -9.39
C GLU A 166 7.74 30.30 -9.93
N TYR A 167 7.68 28.97 -9.79
CA TYR A 167 8.71 28.09 -10.37
C TYR A 167 8.54 27.99 -11.89
N SER A 168 9.66 27.79 -12.61
CA SER A 168 9.61 27.61 -14.07
C SER A 168 8.90 26.31 -14.48
N PHE A 169 8.96 25.30 -13.62
CA PHE A 169 8.21 24.05 -13.73
C PHE A 169 8.24 23.29 -12.40
N VAL A 170 7.22 22.48 -12.14
CA VAL A 170 7.21 21.51 -11.04
C VAL A 170 6.89 20.12 -11.59
N ILE A 171 7.77 19.14 -11.38
CA ILE A 171 7.60 17.77 -11.88
C ILE A 171 7.27 16.82 -10.72
N PRO A 172 6.11 16.14 -10.75
CA PRO A 172 5.84 15.02 -9.84
C PRO A 172 6.69 13.82 -10.24
N SER A 173 7.30 13.14 -9.26
CA SER A 173 8.16 11.99 -9.51
C SER A 173 8.06 10.95 -8.41
N PHE A 174 8.46 9.72 -8.74
CA PHE A 174 8.41 8.58 -7.82
C PHE A 174 9.75 7.86 -7.67
N VAL A 175 9.96 7.22 -6.52
CA VAL A 175 11.18 6.47 -6.25
C VAL A 175 11.20 5.09 -6.94
N GLY A 176 10.06 4.39 -7.01
CA GLY A 176 10.07 3.04 -7.61
C GLY A 176 8.76 2.30 -7.87
N ILE A 177 7.62 2.63 -7.25
CA ILE A 177 6.39 1.81 -7.41
C ILE A 177 5.63 2.15 -8.70
N THR A 178 5.57 3.43 -9.04
CA THR A 178 4.88 3.93 -10.24
C THR A 178 5.78 4.90 -10.99
N LYS A 179 5.33 5.34 -12.18
CA LYS A 179 6.07 6.25 -13.07
C LYS A 179 5.46 7.66 -13.02
N PRO A 180 6.25 8.71 -13.33
CA PRO A 180 7.66 8.68 -13.77
C PRO A 180 8.65 8.43 -12.62
N LEU A 181 9.74 7.72 -12.91
CA LEU A 181 10.82 7.49 -11.93
C LEU A 181 11.68 8.74 -11.79
N LEU A 182 12.32 8.93 -10.64
CA LEU A 182 13.20 10.07 -10.38
C LEU A 182 14.29 10.24 -11.43
N SER A 183 14.90 9.14 -11.89
CA SER A 183 15.89 9.18 -12.99
C SER A 183 15.31 9.78 -14.26
N ASP A 184 14.08 9.39 -14.63
CA ASP A 184 13.43 9.87 -15.85
C ASP A 184 13.06 11.35 -15.72
N SER A 185 12.53 11.73 -14.55
CA SER A 185 12.15 13.12 -14.24
C SER A 185 13.35 14.06 -14.22
N LEU A 186 14.50 13.61 -13.72
CA LEU A 186 15.75 14.37 -13.73
C LEU A 186 16.24 14.62 -15.16
N GLU A 187 16.21 13.61 -16.03
CA GLU A 187 16.57 13.76 -17.45
C GLU A 187 15.62 14.71 -18.19
N VAL A 188 14.33 14.66 -17.89
CA VAL A 188 13.34 15.61 -18.43
C VAL A 188 13.63 17.03 -17.93
N ALA A 189 13.90 17.19 -16.64
CA ALA A 189 14.23 18.49 -16.04
C ALA A 189 15.49 19.10 -16.68
N ALA A 190 16.53 18.31 -16.95
CA ALA A 190 17.74 18.79 -17.63
C ALA A 190 17.46 19.39 -19.01
N LYS A 191 16.52 18.82 -19.77
CA LYS A 191 16.12 19.35 -21.09
C LYS A 191 15.40 20.70 -21.00
N LEU A 192 14.75 20.98 -19.86
CA LEU A 192 14.15 22.28 -19.59
C LEU A 192 15.20 23.34 -19.24
N ARG A 193 16.48 22.97 -19.10
CA ARG A 193 17.63 23.85 -18.84
C ARG A 193 17.41 24.83 -17.67
N PRO A 194 17.04 24.35 -16.47
CA PRO A 194 17.03 25.20 -15.29
C PRO A 194 18.45 25.59 -14.89
N GLU A 195 18.59 26.75 -14.25
CA GLU A 195 19.82 27.14 -13.57
C GLU A 195 19.92 26.47 -12.19
N GLU A 196 18.76 26.31 -11.53
CA GLU A 196 18.64 25.69 -10.21
C GLU A 196 17.54 24.63 -10.22
N LEU A 197 17.83 23.46 -9.65
CA LEU A 197 16.89 22.35 -9.53
C LEU A 197 16.75 21.92 -8.07
N LEU A 198 15.55 22.07 -7.52
CA LEU A 198 15.25 21.71 -6.15
C LEU A 198 14.48 20.38 -6.09
N ILE A 199 14.98 19.44 -5.29
CA ILE A 199 14.34 18.15 -5.06
C ILE A 199 13.67 18.17 -3.69
N LEU A 200 12.35 17.96 -3.66
CA LEU A 200 11.54 17.96 -2.43
C LEU A 200 11.04 16.54 -2.12
N PRO A 201 11.60 15.84 -1.13
CA PRO A 201 11.08 14.56 -0.69
C PRO A 201 9.75 14.71 0.05
N TYR A 202 8.66 14.17 -0.52
CA TYR A 202 7.34 14.10 0.11
C TYR A 202 7.24 12.83 0.97
N PHE A 203 7.96 12.83 2.09
CA PHE A 203 8.07 11.71 3.04
C PHE A 203 7.93 12.20 4.48
N LEU A 204 7.24 11.43 5.32
CA LEU A 204 7.13 11.73 6.75
C LEU A 204 8.42 11.42 7.50
N PHE A 205 8.99 10.23 7.29
CA PHE A 205 10.15 9.74 8.02
C PHE A 205 11.28 9.38 7.07
N GLY A 206 12.50 9.40 7.59
CA GLY A 206 13.69 9.04 6.84
C GLY A 206 13.79 7.54 6.51
N GLY A 207 14.92 7.19 5.90
CA GLY A 207 15.36 5.81 5.68
C GLY A 207 15.92 5.58 4.28
N ARG A 208 16.08 4.31 3.91
CA ARG A 208 16.69 3.88 2.62
C ARG A 208 16.15 4.57 1.36
N LEU A 209 14.87 4.96 1.34
CA LEU A 209 14.28 5.64 0.18
C LEU A 209 14.83 7.05 0.00
N ILE A 210 15.12 7.76 1.10
CA ILE A 210 15.76 9.09 1.04
C ILE A 210 17.20 8.95 0.56
N GLY A 211 17.94 7.96 1.07
CA GLY A 211 19.30 7.66 0.58
C GLY A 211 19.33 7.35 -0.92
N SER A 212 18.35 6.60 -1.44
CA SER A 212 18.24 6.36 -2.89
C SER A 212 17.97 7.63 -3.71
N ILE A 213 17.33 8.65 -3.12
CA ILE A 213 17.14 9.95 -3.79
C ILE A 213 18.47 10.71 -3.84
N GLU A 214 19.24 10.70 -2.74
CA GLU A 214 20.58 11.29 -2.65
C GLU A 214 21.51 10.70 -3.71
N GLU A 215 21.65 9.38 -3.76
CA GLU A 215 22.48 8.67 -4.73
C GLU A 215 22.12 9.05 -6.19
N LYS A 216 20.83 9.10 -6.51
CA LYS A 216 20.37 9.48 -7.86
C LYS A 216 20.66 10.94 -8.19
N LEU A 217 20.60 11.82 -7.20
CA LEU A 217 20.89 13.23 -7.38
C LEU A 217 22.39 13.50 -7.54
N GLU A 218 23.24 12.76 -6.83
CA GLU A 218 24.70 12.80 -7.01
C GLU A 218 25.08 12.42 -8.44
N LEU A 219 24.59 11.28 -8.94
CA LEU A 219 24.82 10.84 -10.33
C LEU A 219 24.32 11.86 -11.36
N PHE A 220 23.20 12.53 -11.09
CA PHE A 220 22.68 13.59 -11.95
C PHE A 220 23.55 14.83 -11.94
N THR A 221 24.06 15.23 -10.77
CA THR A 221 24.91 16.41 -10.60
C THR A 221 26.24 16.22 -11.32
N ASP A 222 26.82 15.02 -11.25
CA ASP A 222 28.03 14.65 -12.01
C ASP A 222 27.81 14.73 -13.53
N LYS A 223 26.62 14.31 -13.99
CA LYS A 223 26.26 14.32 -15.40
C LYS A 223 25.94 15.72 -15.94
N PHE A 224 25.33 16.58 -15.13
CA PHE A 224 24.89 17.93 -15.51
C PHE A 224 25.40 19.01 -14.54
N PRO A 225 26.72 19.25 -14.48
CA PRO A 225 27.33 20.12 -13.47
C PRO A 225 26.93 21.60 -13.59
N TRP A 226 26.34 22.01 -14.72
CA TRP A 226 25.81 23.37 -14.91
C TRP A 226 24.46 23.60 -14.22
N ILE A 227 23.78 22.56 -13.73
CA ILE A 227 22.52 22.67 -13.00
C ILE A 227 22.83 22.63 -11.51
N LYS A 228 22.61 23.74 -10.79
CA LYS A 228 22.77 23.77 -9.34
C LYS A 228 21.64 22.98 -8.69
N SER A 229 21.91 21.74 -8.35
CA SER A 229 20.96 20.80 -7.79
C SER A 229 21.00 20.81 -6.27
N THR A 230 19.84 20.77 -5.59
CA THR A 230 19.77 20.76 -4.12
C THR A 230 18.65 19.85 -3.64
N LEU A 231 18.93 19.04 -2.62
CA LEU A 231 17.96 18.19 -1.95
C LEU A 231 17.44 18.86 -0.67
N ALA A 232 16.13 18.91 -0.52
CA ALA A 232 15.50 19.33 0.72
C ALA A 232 15.40 18.20 1.76
N PRO A 233 15.41 18.53 3.05
CA PRO A 233 15.06 17.56 4.06
C PRO A 233 13.60 17.09 3.87
N HIS A 234 13.35 15.84 4.20
CA HIS A 234 11.99 15.30 4.32
C HIS A 234 11.22 16.02 5.46
N PHE A 235 9.93 15.72 5.63
CA PHE A 235 9.12 16.42 6.62
C PHE A 235 9.58 16.18 8.05
N GLY A 236 9.87 14.93 8.41
CA GLY A 236 10.26 14.56 9.77
C GLY A 236 9.11 14.74 10.75
N SER A 237 9.45 14.89 12.03
CA SER A 237 8.50 15.16 13.11
C SER A 237 8.06 16.62 13.17
N ASP A 238 7.74 17.24 12.03
CA ASP A 238 7.35 18.64 11.98
C ASP A 238 6.02 18.87 12.73
N PRO A 239 5.99 19.72 13.78
CA PRO A 239 4.80 19.91 14.62
C PRO A 239 3.58 20.44 13.86
N SER A 240 3.76 21.06 12.70
CA SER A 240 2.64 21.51 11.87
C SER A 240 1.71 20.35 11.49
N ILE A 241 2.24 19.12 11.36
CA ILE A 241 1.46 17.92 11.02
C ILE A 241 0.42 17.61 12.11
N PHE A 242 0.63 18.01 13.36
CA PHE A 242 -0.35 17.83 14.44
C PHE A 242 -1.69 18.52 14.13
N LYS A 243 -1.67 19.63 13.39
CA LYS A 243 -2.89 20.29 12.91
C LYS A 243 -3.70 19.35 12.02
N VAL A 244 -3.04 18.65 11.09
CA VAL A 244 -3.68 17.67 10.21
C VAL A 244 -4.31 16.55 11.03
N LEU A 245 -3.60 16.01 12.03
CA LEU A 245 -4.14 14.95 12.89
C LEU A 245 -5.39 15.40 13.64
N ASN A 246 -5.35 16.61 14.21
CA ASN A 246 -6.48 17.19 14.92
C ASN A 246 -7.70 17.38 14.00
N ASP A 247 -7.49 17.82 12.76
CA ASP A 247 -8.57 18.02 11.80
C ASP A 247 -9.16 16.66 11.35
N ARG A 248 -8.34 15.63 11.12
CA ARG A 248 -8.83 14.26 10.84
C ARG A 248 -9.61 13.65 11.99
N ILE A 249 -9.19 13.91 13.23
CA ILE A 249 -9.92 13.48 14.43
C ILE A 249 -11.29 14.17 14.51
N LYS A 250 -11.35 15.49 14.28
CA LYS A 250 -12.62 16.24 14.29
C LYS A 250 -13.58 15.78 13.18
N GLU A 251 -13.06 15.53 11.98
CA GLU A 251 -13.84 14.97 10.86
C GLU A 251 -14.45 13.61 11.21
N ALA A 252 -13.66 12.73 11.83
CA ALA A 252 -14.11 11.41 12.24
C ALA A 252 -15.17 11.46 13.36
N ILE A 253 -14.99 12.32 14.37
CA ILE A 253 -15.95 12.47 15.46
C ILE A 253 -17.27 13.08 14.98
N SER A 254 -17.21 14.07 14.07
CA SER A 254 -18.40 14.74 13.53
C SER A 254 -19.19 13.90 12.52
N GLY A 255 -18.62 12.80 12.03
CA GLY A 255 -19.25 11.96 11.00
C GLY A 255 -19.25 12.59 9.59
N ASN A 256 -18.59 13.73 9.42
CA ASN A 256 -18.54 14.48 8.15
C ASN A 256 -17.37 14.08 7.23
N GLY A 257 -16.50 13.17 7.69
CA GLY A 257 -15.38 12.67 6.88
C GLY A 257 -15.86 11.72 5.78
N VAL A 258 -15.78 12.15 4.52
CA VAL A 258 -15.88 11.22 3.38
C VAL A 258 -14.63 10.34 3.41
N LEU A 259 -14.81 9.06 3.70
CA LEU A 259 -13.72 8.09 3.64
C LEU A 259 -13.29 7.86 2.18
N PRO A 260 -11.98 7.65 1.88
CA PRO A 260 -11.47 7.37 0.54
C PRO A 260 -12.20 6.24 -0.19
N CYS A 261 -12.85 5.36 0.57
CA CYS A 261 -13.70 4.29 0.08
C CYS A 261 -14.93 4.77 -0.72
N ALA A 262 -15.37 6.02 -0.59
CA ALA A 262 -16.56 6.55 -1.24
C ALA A 262 -16.42 6.70 -2.77
N THR A 263 -15.19 6.81 -3.28
CA THR A 263 -14.88 6.88 -4.72
C THR A 263 -13.79 5.88 -5.13
N CYS A 264 -13.62 4.83 -4.33
CA CYS A 264 -12.48 3.92 -4.44
C CYS A 264 -12.62 2.98 -5.64
N GLU A 265 -11.52 2.79 -6.39
CA GLU A 265 -11.43 1.84 -7.51
C GLU A 265 -11.79 0.38 -7.14
N TYR A 266 -11.80 0.04 -5.85
CA TYR A 266 -12.21 -1.28 -5.36
C TYR A 266 -13.73 -1.41 -5.14
N ARG A 267 -14.48 -0.29 -5.08
CA ARG A 267 -15.92 -0.27 -4.77
C ARG A 267 -16.78 0.25 -5.91
N GLU A 268 -16.28 1.18 -6.73
CA GLU A 268 -17.02 1.82 -7.82
C GLU A 268 -16.37 1.57 -9.19
N GLN A 269 -17.18 1.33 -10.22
CA GLN A 269 -16.67 1.06 -11.58
C GLN A 269 -16.13 2.32 -12.26
N LEU A 270 -14.82 2.55 -12.12
CA LEU A 270 -14.12 3.60 -12.85
C LEU A 270 -13.75 3.12 -14.27
N PRO A 271 -14.17 3.81 -15.35
CA PRO A 271 -13.78 3.48 -16.72
C PRO A 271 -12.24 3.41 -16.87
N GLY A 272 -11.72 2.30 -17.40
CA GLY A 272 -10.28 2.05 -17.55
C GLY A 272 -9.58 1.43 -16.33
N LEU A 273 -10.24 1.36 -15.17
CA LEU A 273 -9.76 0.69 -13.94
C LEU A 273 -10.72 -0.41 -13.46
N THR A 274 -11.65 -0.84 -14.32
CA THR A 274 -12.76 -1.75 -14.00
C THR A 274 -12.34 -3.13 -13.49
N SER A 275 -11.09 -3.56 -13.71
CA SER A 275 -10.58 -4.86 -13.24
C SER A 275 -10.40 -4.96 -11.72
N LYS A 276 -10.54 -3.86 -10.98
CA LYS A 276 -10.31 -3.80 -9.52
C LYS A 276 -11.59 -3.77 -8.68
N VAL A 277 -12.76 -3.64 -9.30
CA VAL A 277 -14.03 -3.28 -8.64
C VAL A 277 -14.79 -4.52 -8.16
N GLY A 278 -15.31 -4.49 -6.92
CA GLY A 278 -16.22 -5.52 -6.37
C GLY A 278 -15.60 -6.90 -6.15
N GLY A 279 -14.27 -7.02 -6.21
CA GLY A 279 -13.62 -8.32 -6.35
C GLY A 279 -13.22 -8.98 -5.04
N LEU A 280 -13.56 -10.27 -4.90
CA LEU A 280 -12.92 -11.23 -3.97
C LEU A 280 -11.39 -11.09 -3.97
N LYS A 281 -10.76 -10.60 -5.05
CA LYS A 281 -9.33 -10.29 -5.23
C LYS A 281 -8.75 -9.30 -4.22
N ALA A 282 -9.43 -8.20 -3.89
CA ALA A 282 -8.93 -7.23 -2.91
C ALA A 282 -8.99 -7.82 -1.49
N LEU A 283 -10.09 -8.50 -1.16
CA LEU A 283 -10.24 -9.23 0.11
C LEU A 283 -9.23 -10.37 0.23
N LEU A 284 -9.08 -11.22 -0.80
CA LEU A 284 -8.09 -12.31 -0.85
C LEU A 284 -6.67 -11.78 -0.76
N TRP A 285 -6.35 -10.68 -1.46
CA TRP A 285 -5.04 -10.06 -1.36
C TRP A 285 -4.78 -9.57 0.06
N SER A 286 -5.74 -8.91 0.71
CA SER A 286 -5.59 -8.46 2.10
C SER A 286 -5.51 -9.60 3.11
N VAL A 287 -6.36 -10.62 2.99
CA VAL A 287 -6.31 -11.83 3.81
C VAL A 287 -4.95 -12.51 3.65
N ARG A 288 -4.47 -12.67 2.41
CA ARG A 288 -3.16 -13.26 2.13
C ARG A 288 -2.00 -12.40 2.57
N HIS A 289 -2.05 -11.09 2.35
CA HIS A 289 -1.02 -10.15 2.77
C HIS A 289 -0.82 -10.25 4.28
N MET A 290 -1.93 -10.26 5.05
CA MET A 290 -1.90 -10.52 6.50
C MET A 290 -1.31 -11.90 6.84
N GLU A 291 -1.69 -12.98 6.14
CA GLU A 291 -1.12 -14.31 6.41
C GLU A 291 0.36 -14.43 6.02
N THR A 292 0.80 -13.85 4.91
CA THR A 292 2.21 -13.91 4.46
C THR A 292 3.17 -13.24 5.43
N HIS A 293 2.72 -12.25 6.19
CA HIS A 293 3.53 -11.64 7.26
C HIS A 293 3.73 -12.57 8.46
N SER A 294 2.83 -13.54 8.68
CA SER A 294 2.96 -14.55 9.73
C SER A 294 3.87 -15.74 9.36
N GLN A 295 4.06 -16.02 8.07
CA GLN A 295 4.73 -17.24 7.59
C GLN A 295 6.07 -17.03 6.86
N ALA A 296 6.52 -15.79 6.64
CA ALA A 296 7.78 -15.52 5.95
C ALA A 296 9.02 -15.80 6.82
N ALA A 297 9.36 -17.09 7.01
CA ALA A 297 10.67 -17.49 7.47
C ALA A 297 11.69 -17.38 6.30
N PRO A 298 12.89 -16.82 6.51
CA PRO A 298 13.94 -16.85 5.50
C PRO A 298 14.40 -18.29 5.25
N HIS A 299 14.42 -18.75 3.99
CA HIS A 299 14.93 -20.07 3.63
C HIS A 299 16.17 -19.99 2.73
N GLU A 300 17.12 -20.90 2.95
CA GLU A 300 18.51 -20.87 2.46
C GLU A 300 18.66 -21.18 0.96
N PHE A 301 17.67 -21.79 0.32
CA PHE A 301 17.78 -22.27 -1.06
C PHE A 301 17.03 -21.36 -2.07
N PRO A 302 17.68 -20.96 -3.17
CA PRO A 302 17.01 -20.22 -4.24
C PRO A 302 16.04 -21.16 -4.97
N HIS A 303 14.74 -20.98 -4.77
CA HIS A 303 13.75 -21.58 -5.64
C HIS A 303 13.84 -20.95 -7.04
N ARG A 304 13.62 -21.74 -8.09
CA ARG A 304 13.31 -21.18 -9.42
C ARG A 304 12.14 -20.21 -9.25
N ASN A 305 12.27 -19.01 -9.82
CA ASN A 305 11.31 -17.92 -9.66
C ASN A 305 10.02 -18.21 -10.46
N ILE A 306 9.23 -19.17 -10.00
CA ILE A 306 7.93 -19.55 -10.55
C ILE A 306 6.90 -18.63 -9.88
N GLN A 307 6.13 -17.90 -10.66
CA GLN A 307 5.07 -17.04 -10.14
C GLN A 307 3.90 -17.86 -9.60
N LYS A 308 3.47 -18.91 -10.33
CA LYS A 308 2.42 -19.82 -9.85
C LYS A 308 2.66 -21.30 -10.17
N HIS A 309 2.35 -22.15 -9.21
CA HIS A 309 2.43 -23.60 -9.31
C HIS A 309 1.03 -24.21 -9.19
N ILE A 310 0.57 -24.82 -10.28
CA ILE A 310 -0.69 -25.53 -10.37
C ILE A 310 -0.43 -27.01 -10.08
N LEU A 311 -1.02 -27.51 -8.99
CA LEU A 311 -1.04 -28.91 -8.62
C LEU A 311 -2.39 -29.49 -9.02
N VAL A 312 -2.41 -30.43 -9.97
CA VAL A 312 -3.64 -31.08 -10.44
C VAL A 312 -3.67 -32.51 -9.93
N CYS A 313 -4.75 -32.90 -9.25
CA CYS A 313 -4.92 -34.26 -8.77
C CYS A 313 -5.00 -35.23 -9.96
N ASP A 314 -4.15 -36.25 -9.97
CA ASP A 314 -4.11 -37.30 -10.99
C ASP A 314 -4.34 -38.69 -10.40
N ASN A 315 -4.89 -38.76 -9.17
CA ASN A 315 -5.30 -40.02 -8.57
C ASN A 315 -6.46 -40.66 -9.37
N ILE A 316 -6.70 -41.97 -9.16
CA ILE A 316 -7.65 -42.79 -9.94
C ILE A 316 -9.00 -42.09 -10.18
N ASP A 317 -9.63 -41.53 -9.13
CA ASP A 317 -10.93 -40.85 -9.26
C ASP A 317 -10.89 -39.56 -10.10
N CYS A 318 -9.84 -38.74 -9.99
CA CYS A 318 -9.71 -37.56 -10.83
C CYS A 318 -9.33 -37.92 -12.28
N SER A 319 -8.55 -38.99 -12.46
CA SER A 319 -8.14 -39.50 -13.77
C SER A 319 -9.32 -40.03 -14.57
N THR A 320 -10.22 -40.80 -13.94
CA THR A 320 -11.45 -41.29 -14.57
C THR A 320 -12.42 -40.17 -14.94
N ARG A 321 -12.31 -39.01 -14.28
CA ARG A 321 -13.10 -37.79 -14.55
C ARG A 321 -12.40 -36.79 -15.48
N GLY A 322 -11.27 -37.17 -16.08
CA GLY A 322 -10.62 -36.39 -17.15
C GLY A 322 -9.47 -35.47 -16.72
N SER A 323 -8.88 -35.66 -15.53
CA SER A 323 -7.73 -34.85 -15.07
C SER A 323 -6.55 -34.88 -16.04
N VAL A 324 -6.34 -35.99 -16.74
CA VAL A 324 -5.25 -36.16 -17.72
C VAL A 324 -5.39 -35.18 -18.88
N ALA A 325 -6.61 -35.05 -19.42
CA ALA A 325 -6.92 -34.13 -20.50
C ALA A 325 -6.80 -32.68 -20.02
N LEU A 326 -7.31 -32.39 -18.82
CA LEU A 326 -7.15 -31.09 -18.16
C LEU A 326 -5.67 -30.66 -18.02
N ILE A 327 -4.80 -31.56 -17.55
CA ILE A 327 -3.35 -31.28 -17.42
C ILE A 327 -2.73 -30.95 -18.78
N ALA A 328 -3.05 -31.73 -19.81
CA ALA A 328 -2.55 -31.50 -21.16
C ALA A 328 -3.02 -30.15 -21.70
N LYS A 329 -4.28 -29.81 -21.47
CA LYS A 329 -4.88 -28.54 -21.91
C LYS A 329 -4.29 -27.33 -21.18
N LEU A 330 -4.16 -27.38 -19.85
CA LEU A 330 -3.52 -26.32 -19.06
C LEU A 330 -2.09 -26.04 -19.55
N ARG A 331 -1.30 -27.10 -19.81
CA ARG A 331 0.06 -26.95 -20.36
C ARG A 331 0.05 -26.34 -21.75
N SER A 332 -0.88 -26.74 -22.61
CA SER A 332 -1.03 -26.20 -23.96
C SER A 332 -1.40 -24.71 -23.93
N GLU A 333 -2.37 -24.31 -23.10
CA GLU A 333 -2.78 -22.91 -22.96
C GLU A 333 -1.66 -22.06 -22.36
N ILE A 334 -0.94 -22.53 -21.33
CA ILE A 334 0.26 -21.84 -20.81
C ILE A 334 1.34 -21.71 -21.89
N LYS A 335 1.50 -22.71 -22.76
CA LYS A 335 2.49 -22.64 -23.84
C LYS A 335 2.16 -21.50 -24.84
N LYS A 336 0.89 -21.24 -25.11
CA LYS A 336 0.46 -20.16 -26.02
C LYS A 336 0.77 -18.76 -25.50
N THR A 337 0.94 -18.58 -24.18
CA THR A 337 1.20 -17.27 -23.57
C THR A 337 2.69 -16.88 -23.60
N GLY A 338 3.59 -17.82 -23.89
CA GLY A 338 5.04 -17.59 -23.80
C GLY A 338 5.59 -17.49 -22.36
N LYS A 339 4.75 -17.72 -21.33
CA LYS A 339 5.11 -17.60 -19.91
C LYS A 339 5.37 -18.93 -19.21
N GLN A 340 5.96 -19.91 -19.93
CA GLN A 340 6.18 -21.26 -19.37
C GLN A 340 7.23 -21.30 -18.24
N LYS A 341 7.99 -20.20 -18.06
CA LYS A 341 8.92 -20.03 -16.94
C LYS A 341 8.22 -19.57 -15.66
N ASP A 342 7.09 -18.87 -15.80
CA ASP A 342 6.35 -18.26 -14.68
C ASP A 342 5.30 -19.22 -14.11
N PHE A 343 4.77 -20.14 -14.92
CA PHE A 343 3.70 -21.06 -14.52
C PHE A 343 4.10 -22.53 -14.68
N ARG A 344 3.93 -23.32 -13.62
CA ARG A 344 4.23 -24.75 -13.62
C ARG A 344 2.99 -25.58 -13.34
N VAL A 345 2.72 -26.59 -14.18
CA VAL A 345 1.66 -27.58 -13.93
C VAL A 345 2.30 -28.93 -13.55
N THR A 346 2.07 -29.37 -12.32
CA THR A 346 2.55 -30.64 -11.79
C THR A 346 1.37 -31.56 -11.47
N ARG A 347 1.52 -32.84 -11.81
CA ARG A 347 0.59 -33.89 -11.42
C ARG A 347 0.81 -34.16 -9.93
N ALA A 348 -0.23 -34.11 -9.13
CA ALA A 348 -0.19 -34.40 -7.72
C ALA A 348 -0.89 -35.74 -7.44
N SER A 349 -0.49 -36.37 -6.33
CA SER A 349 -1.27 -37.45 -5.72
C SER A 349 -2.64 -36.94 -5.24
N CYS A 350 -3.43 -37.81 -4.61
CA CYS A 350 -4.73 -37.43 -4.06
C CYS A 350 -4.61 -36.16 -3.21
N LEU A 351 -5.43 -35.15 -3.53
CA LEU A 351 -5.50 -33.88 -2.80
C LEU A 351 -6.62 -33.89 -1.72
N GLY A 352 -7.12 -35.06 -1.34
CA GLY A 352 -8.16 -35.20 -0.30
C GLY A 352 -9.60 -34.92 -0.74
N ARG A 353 -9.85 -34.72 -2.04
CA ARG A 353 -11.16 -34.37 -2.62
C ARG A 353 -11.71 -35.43 -3.57
N CYS A 354 -11.64 -36.70 -3.17
CA CYS A 354 -12.19 -37.80 -3.97
C CYS A 354 -13.72 -37.65 -4.09
N GLY A 355 -14.26 -37.87 -5.29
CA GLY A 355 -15.70 -37.72 -5.58
C GLY A 355 -16.07 -36.37 -6.18
N GLU A 356 -15.24 -35.35 -5.97
CA GLU A 356 -15.47 -33.94 -6.38
C GLU A 356 -14.53 -33.51 -7.54
N GLY A 357 -13.74 -34.46 -8.06
CA GLY A 357 -12.72 -34.22 -9.07
C GLY A 357 -13.25 -33.97 -10.49
N PRO A 358 -12.39 -33.48 -11.42
CA PRO A 358 -10.98 -33.17 -11.21
C PRO A 358 -10.76 -31.94 -10.33
N SER A 359 -9.83 -32.05 -9.37
CA SER A 359 -9.46 -30.97 -8.46
C SER A 359 -8.05 -30.46 -8.75
N LEU A 360 -7.85 -29.16 -8.56
CA LEU A 360 -6.54 -28.54 -8.64
C LEU A 360 -6.40 -27.39 -7.64
N VAL A 361 -5.18 -27.14 -7.22
CA VAL A 361 -4.82 -26.00 -6.37
C VAL A 361 -3.73 -25.18 -7.06
N VAL A 362 -3.86 -23.86 -6.99
CA VAL A 362 -2.87 -22.93 -7.53
C VAL A 362 -2.13 -22.26 -6.38
N TYR A 363 -0.84 -22.49 -6.27
CA TYR A 363 0.07 -21.82 -5.33
C TYR A 363 0.82 -20.67 -6.03
N PRO A 364 1.27 -19.62 -5.31
CA PRO A 364 1.09 -19.42 -3.88
C PRO A 364 -0.35 -19.09 -3.49
N ASP A 365 -1.24 -18.84 -4.45
CA ASP A 365 -2.65 -18.40 -4.33
C ASP A 365 -3.56 -19.24 -3.43
N GLY A 366 -3.21 -20.49 -3.11
CA GLY A 366 -3.98 -21.36 -2.21
C GLY A 366 -5.43 -21.57 -2.64
N ILE A 367 -5.77 -21.25 -3.89
CA ILE A 367 -7.13 -21.37 -4.40
C ILE A 367 -7.33 -22.79 -4.89
N TRP A 368 -8.35 -23.42 -4.33
CA TRP A 368 -8.83 -24.74 -4.69
C TRP A 368 -9.95 -24.62 -5.72
N TYR A 369 -9.83 -25.40 -6.79
CA TYR A 369 -10.88 -25.59 -7.76
C TYR A 369 -11.34 -27.04 -7.78
N GLN A 370 -12.65 -27.22 -7.92
CA GLN A 370 -13.32 -28.52 -7.98
C GLN A 370 -14.18 -28.65 -9.23
N GLY A 371 -14.44 -29.88 -9.66
CA GLY A 371 -15.24 -30.15 -10.86
C GLY A 371 -14.66 -29.54 -12.15
N VAL A 372 -13.34 -29.38 -12.23
CA VAL A 372 -12.70 -28.68 -13.35
C VAL A 372 -12.65 -29.57 -14.59
N GLY A 373 -13.31 -29.14 -15.66
CA GLY A 373 -13.26 -29.79 -16.96
C GLY A 373 -12.14 -29.26 -17.86
N GLU A 374 -11.84 -29.99 -18.95
CA GLU A 374 -10.86 -29.55 -19.95
C GLU A 374 -11.24 -28.18 -20.57
N THR A 375 -12.54 -27.93 -20.75
CA THR A 375 -13.07 -26.67 -21.30
C THR A 375 -12.84 -25.46 -20.41
N ASP A 376 -12.57 -25.68 -19.13
CA ASP A 376 -12.32 -24.61 -18.15
C ASP A 376 -10.86 -24.17 -18.12
N ALA A 377 -9.94 -24.98 -18.65
CA ALA A 377 -8.51 -24.69 -18.65
C ALA A 377 -8.15 -23.35 -19.32
N PRO A 378 -8.72 -22.95 -20.48
CA PRO A 378 -8.45 -21.64 -21.07
C PRO A 378 -8.89 -20.49 -20.15
N GLU A 379 -10.01 -20.65 -19.44
CA GLU A 379 -10.50 -19.65 -18.48
C GLU A 379 -9.59 -19.58 -17.26
N ILE A 380 -9.16 -20.70 -16.69
CA ILE A 380 -8.21 -20.72 -15.55
C ILE A 380 -6.86 -20.09 -15.94
N VAL A 381 -6.33 -20.40 -17.13
CA VAL A 381 -5.07 -19.80 -17.59
C VAL A 381 -5.24 -18.29 -17.84
N ARG A 382 -6.28 -17.90 -18.57
CA ARG A 382 -6.53 -16.49 -18.90
C ARG A 382 -6.84 -15.68 -17.64
N ASP A 383 -7.75 -16.15 -16.82
CA ASP A 383 -8.29 -15.36 -15.72
C ASP A 383 -7.39 -15.51 -14.50
N HIS A 384 -7.13 -16.73 -14.04
CA HIS A 384 -6.40 -16.92 -12.80
C HIS A 384 -4.89 -16.79 -12.97
N LEU A 385 -4.28 -17.43 -13.96
CA LEU A 385 -2.82 -17.41 -14.09
C LEU A 385 -2.28 -16.09 -14.64
N LEU A 386 -2.89 -15.54 -15.69
CA LEU A 386 -2.39 -14.31 -16.32
C LEU A 386 -2.88 -13.02 -15.65
N ASN A 387 -4.10 -13.03 -15.10
CA ASN A 387 -4.79 -11.82 -14.63
C ASN A 387 -5.10 -11.83 -13.12
N ASP A 388 -4.67 -12.86 -12.39
CA ASP A 388 -4.96 -13.04 -10.96
C ASP A 388 -6.46 -12.93 -10.62
N ARG A 389 -7.32 -13.42 -11.51
CA ARG A 389 -8.79 -13.47 -11.36
C ARG A 389 -9.25 -14.90 -11.18
N ILE A 390 -9.74 -15.23 -10.00
CA ILE A 390 -10.29 -16.55 -9.72
C ILE A 390 -11.52 -16.84 -10.57
N VAL A 391 -11.69 -18.10 -10.94
CA VAL A 391 -12.88 -18.57 -11.65
C VAL A 391 -13.92 -18.97 -10.60
N SER A 392 -14.63 -17.99 -10.04
CA SER A 392 -15.47 -18.15 -8.83
C SER A 392 -16.45 -19.33 -8.88
N ARG A 393 -17.03 -19.62 -10.05
CA ARG A 393 -17.96 -20.75 -10.25
C ARG A 393 -17.31 -22.13 -10.03
N LEU A 394 -15.99 -22.23 -10.13
CA LEU A 394 -15.22 -23.46 -9.97
C LEU A 394 -14.50 -23.54 -8.62
N VAL A 395 -14.50 -22.44 -7.85
CA VAL A 395 -13.81 -22.41 -6.56
C VAL A 395 -14.53 -23.35 -5.60
N ASP A 396 -13.74 -24.17 -4.90
CA ASP A 396 -14.26 -25.03 -3.86
C ASP A 396 -14.88 -24.19 -2.74
N SER A 397 -16.18 -24.40 -2.48
CA SER A 397 -16.95 -23.69 -1.47
C SER A 397 -16.65 -24.14 -0.04
N ILE A 398 -15.89 -25.22 0.13
CA ILE A 398 -15.50 -25.76 1.43
C ILE A 398 -14.07 -25.31 1.73
N MET A 399 -13.90 -24.04 2.09
CA MET A 399 -12.72 -23.59 2.84
C MET A 399 -12.85 -24.14 4.27
N GLN A 400 -12.19 -25.26 4.55
CA GLN A 400 -11.92 -25.74 5.91
C GLN A 400 -10.48 -25.44 6.29
#